data_AF-A0A7W1M172-F1
#
_entry.id   AF-A0A7W1M172-F1
#
_cell.length_a   1.000
_cell.length_b   1.000
_cell.length_c   1.000
_cell.angle_alpha   90.00
_cell.angle_beta   90.00
_cell.angle_gamma   90.00
#
_symmetry.space_group_name_H-M   'P 1'
#
loop_
_entity.id
_entity.type
_entity.pdbx_description
1 polymer ?
#
loop_
_entity_poly.entity_id
_entity_poly.type
_entity_poly.pdbx_seq_one_letter_code
_entity_poly.pdbx_strand_id
1 'polypeptide(L)'
;MLDTPEKTRHNLQMALAARALVRATTDSHHKRVLARYVFVHLHDVIRFGAAWRNEVRALSEPAFQTAGPALTRLRGDWDQRFADVRHYIAAKRQPRSTDIASDQLESFALWAEIGALSVDALLDDAVELYGQLAAVADPGPLEYDPRAPEGVAEAMRSLRPLGEENFLEMTATSFGAARGPSLRVRMGGEVGRLIPLINDVAEALLTLETLWPAVQGAPAFERLLRCHLPSELNELLRLTIGEPGSSQARPESLLALYAQPGMPPEPAAVLRDLDGFVPASTRSEVLNWRNKVGAHTDAELPSSEIEASIDSLEVPPLIVFLEQVLFELERATCSIQGPRPLLLPERHLRSLRESAARVASRLDYEDPDSKPPAPARPLPDIAASPVICWVEGPPDFPGSAALAGITARRIDELNERIEQARKAT
;
A
#
# COMPACT_ATOMS: atom_id res chain seq x y z
N MET A 1 -9.40 33.40 10.10
CA MET A 1 -10.49 32.42 10.21
C MET A 1 -9.87 31.07 9.97
N LEU A 2 -10.12 30.10 10.86
CA LEU A 2 -9.74 28.72 10.59
C LEU A 2 -10.69 28.22 9.49
N ASP A 3 -10.12 27.70 8.40
CA ASP A 3 -10.81 27.09 7.26
C ASP A 3 -11.22 25.63 7.57
N THR A 4 -11.63 25.40 8.84
CA THR A 4 -12.05 24.08 9.31
C THR A 4 -13.28 23.54 8.57
N PRO A 5 -14.27 24.37 8.14
CA PRO A 5 -15.37 23.87 7.33
C PRO A 5 -14.89 23.32 5.98
N GLU A 6 -14.03 24.06 5.28
CA GLU A 6 -13.50 23.70 3.96
C GLU A 6 -12.60 22.45 4.04
N LYS A 7 -11.72 22.36 5.05
CA LYS A 7 -10.90 21.16 5.28
C LYS A 7 -11.75 19.93 5.64
N THR A 8 -12.80 20.11 6.44
CA THR A 8 -13.75 19.01 6.75
C THR A 8 -14.46 18.55 5.48
N ARG A 9 -14.91 19.49 4.64
CA ARG A 9 -15.56 19.20 3.34
C ARG A 9 -14.63 18.41 2.43
N HIS A 10 -13.41 18.90 2.21
CA HIS A 10 -12.41 18.24 1.38
C HIS A 10 -12.18 16.79 1.80
N ASN A 11 -11.89 16.55 3.09
CA ASN A 11 -11.61 15.21 3.59
C ASN A 11 -12.83 14.29 3.49
N LEU A 12 -14.03 14.80 3.76
CA LEU A 12 -15.25 14.01 3.58
C LEU A 12 -15.47 13.63 2.12
N GLN A 13 -15.24 14.54 1.17
CA GLN A 13 -15.33 14.25 -0.27
C GLN A 13 -14.36 13.15 -0.69
N MET A 14 -13.10 13.22 -0.24
CA MET A 14 -12.09 12.19 -0.55
C MET A 14 -12.47 10.83 0.04
N ALA A 15 -12.95 10.81 1.29
CA ALA A 15 -13.39 9.57 1.92
C ALA A 15 -14.63 8.97 1.21
N LEU A 16 -15.56 9.81 0.75
CA LEU A 16 -16.72 9.37 -0.04
C LEU A 16 -16.34 8.84 -1.42
N ALA A 17 -15.39 9.47 -2.11
CA ALA A 17 -14.84 8.97 -3.37
C ALA A 17 -14.16 7.59 -3.16
N ALA A 18 -13.35 7.45 -2.12
CA ALA A 18 -12.74 6.17 -1.77
C ALA A 18 -13.80 5.09 -1.49
N ARG A 19 -14.88 5.42 -0.75
CA ARG A 19 -16.01 4.49 -0.53
C ARG A 19 -16.68 4.06 -1.83
N ALA A 20 -16.88 4.97 -2.78
CA ALA A 20 -17.46 4.63 -4.07
C ALA A 20 -16.59 3.65 -4.86
N LEU A 21 -15.25 3.83 -4.84
CA LEU A 21 -14.30 2.88 -5.44
C LEU A 21 -14.35 1.50 -4.75
N VAL A 22 -14.43 1.47 -3.41
CA VAL A 22 -14.58 0.23 -2.62
C VAL A 22 -15.86 -0.52 -3.01
N ARG A 23 -16.99 0.19 -3.16
CA ARG A 23 -18.27 -0.42 -3.55
C ARG A 23 -18.27 -0.93 -4.99
N ALA A 24 -17.54 -0.28 -5.90
CA ALA A 24 -17.42 -0.68 -7.30
C ALA A 24 -16.47 -1.87 -7.52
N THR A 25 -15.58 -2.12 -6.56
CA THR A 25 -14.64 -3.24 -6.60
C THR A 25 -15.35 -4.53 -6.18
N THR A 26 -15.09 -5.66 -6.85
CA THR A 26 -15.70 -6.96 -6.51
C THR A 26 -14.82 -7.78 -5.58
N ASP A 27 -13.51 -7.76 -5.82
CA ASP A 27 -12.51 -8.50 -5.06
C ASP A 27 -12.31 -7.93 -3.64
N SER A 28 -12.28 -8.83 -2.66
CA SER A 28 -12.17 -8.47 -1.24
C SER A 28 -10.83 -7.89 -0.87
N HIS A 29 -9.78 -8.20 -1.63
CA HIS A 29 -8.47 -7.62 -1.41
C HIS A 29 -8.42 -6.16 -1.83
N HIS A 30 -8.72 -5.87 -3.09
CA HIS A 30 -8.63 -4.50 -3.59
C HIS A 30 -9.64 -3.56 -2.89
N LYS A 31 -10.78 -4.09 -2.42
CA LYS A 31 -11.66 -3.36 -1.48
C LYS A 31 -10.91 -2.83 -0.28
N ARG A 32 -10.04 -3.63 0.33
CA ARG A 32 -9.27 -3.21 1.51
C ARG A 32 -8.16 -2.24 1.15
N VAL A 33 -7.46 -2.47 0.03
CA VAL A 33 -6.46 -1.56 -0.53
C VAL A 33 -7.03 -0.15 -0.68
N LEU A 34 -8.22 -0.04 -1.28
CA LEU A 34 -8.91 1.23 -1.52
C LEU A 34 -9.55 1.80 -0.24
N ALA A 35 -10.07 0.96 0.64
CA ALA A 35 -10.66 1.38 1.90
C ALA A 35 -9.66 2.09 2.84
N ARG A 36 -8.35 1.84 2.71
CA ARG A 36 -7.31 2.58 3.45
C ARG A 36 -7.46 4.08 3.32
N TYR A 37 -7.79 4.57 2.13
CA TYR A 37 -7.94 6.00 1.86
C TYR A 37 -9.11 6.63 2.61
N VAL A 38 -10.15 5.86 2.92
CA VAL A 38 -11.22 6.29 3.83
C VAL A 38 -10.63 6.61 5.20
N PHE A 39 -9.82 5.71 5.77
CA PHE A 39 -9.23 5.92 7.09
C PHE A 39 -8.26 7.11 7.12
N VAL A 40 -7.49 7.34 6.04
CA VAL A 40 -6.59 8.51 5.97
C VAL A 40 -7.40 9.81 6.18
N HIS A 41 -8.47 9.98 5.40
CA HIS A 41 -9.26 11.21 5.41
C HIS A 41 -10.24 11.30 6.60
N LEU A 42 -10.77 10.17 7.08
CA LEU A 42 -11.71 10.17 8.20
C LEU A 42 -11.09 10.72 9.49
N HIS A 43 -9.79 10.48 9.70
CA HIS A 43 -9.06 11.08 10.80
C HIS A 43 -9.11 12.60 10.79
N ASP A 44 -8.94 13.20 9.60
CA ASP A 44 -8.97 14.64 9.44
C ASP A 44 -10.42 15.18 9.47
N VAL A 45 -11.42 14.41 9.03
CA VAL A 45 -12.83 14.74 9.28
C VAL A 45 -13.13 14.84 10.78
N ILE A 46 -12.65 13.89 11.59
CA ILE A 46 -12.83 13.93 13.05
C ILE A 46 -12.14 15.16 13.64
N ARG A 47 -10.90 15.42 13.22
CA ARG A 47 -10.07 16.51 13.74
C ARG A 47 -10.64 17.88 13.38
N PHE A 48 -10.87 18.16 12.09
CA PHE A 48 -11.39 19.46 11.64
C PHE A 48 -12.88 19.60 11.93
N GLY A 49 -13.67 18.53 11.89
CA GLY A 49 -15.09 18.56 12.25
C GLY A 49 -15.30 18.87 13.74
N ALA A 50 -14.44 18.38 14.63
CA ALA A 50 -14.47 18.76 16.04
C ALA A 50 -14.14 20.25 16.24
N ALA A 51 -13.15 20.77 15.51
CA ALA A 51 -12.80 22.19 15.55
C ALA A 51 -13.94 23.07 15.00
N TRP A 52 -14.48 22.72 13.84
CA TRP A 52 -15.61 23.41 13.21
C TRP A 52 -16.86 23.39 14.10
N ARG A 53 -17.16 22.26 14.75
CA ARG A 53 -18.25 22.19 15.75
C ARG A 53 -18.07 23.23 16.86
N ASN A 54 -16.87 23.40 17.38
CA ASN A 54 -16.61 24.40 18.43
C ASN A 54 -16.78 25.84 17.91
N GLU A 55 -16.45 26.10 16.64
CA GLU A 55 -16.70 27.39 15.99
C GLU A 55 -18.20 27.64 15.82
N VAL A 56 -18.96 26.63 15.38
CA VAL A 56 -20.42 26.68 15.23
C VAL A 56 -21.14 26.96 16.54
N ARG A 57 -20.56 26.59 17.69
CA ARG A 57 -21.15 26.89 19.01
C ARG A 57 -21.48 28.37 19.20
N ALA A 58 -20.63 29.26 18.68
CA ALA A 58 -20.86 30.70 18.75
C ALA A 58 -21.98 31.18 17.82
N LEU A 59 -22.28 30.42 16.76
CA LEU A 59 -23.30 30.74 15.75
C LEU A 59 -24.67 30.12 16.09
N SER A 60 -24.68 28.88 16.58
CA SER A 60 -25.89 28.11 16.85
C SER A 60 -25.62 27.01 17.89
N GLU A 61 -26.02 27.27 19.14
CA GLU A 61 -25.99 26.26 20.22
C GLU A 61 -26.84 25.01 19.86
N PRO A 62 -28.03 25.11 19.23
CA PRO A 62 -28.76 23.93 18.78
C PRO A 62 -27.96 23.05 17.81
N ALA A 63 -27.30 23.64 16.79
CA ALA A 63 -26.50 22.87 15.83
C ALA A 63 -25.27 22.23 16.51
N PHE A 64 -24.64 22.93 17.44
CA PHE A 64 -23.57 22.38 18.28
C PHE A 64 -24.04 21.14 19.06
N GLN A 65 -25.22 21.18 19.68
CA GLN A 65 -25.78 20.05 20.43
C GLN A 65 -26.15 18.89 19.49
N THR A 66 -26.79 19.16 18.35
CA THR A 66 -27.19 18.10 17.40
C THR A 66 -26.01 17.42 16.71
N ALA A 67 -24.91 18.13 16.45
CA ALA A 67 -23.69 17.54 15.89
C ALA A 67 -22.90 16.67 16.90
N GLY A 68 -23.15 16.84 18.20
CA GLY A 68 -22.39 16.17 19.28
C GLY A 68 -22.48 14.63 19.27
N PRO A 69 -23.68 14.03 19.14
CA PRO A 69 -23.86 12.58 19.08
C PRO A 69 -23.10 11.92 17.92
N ALA A 70 -23.21 12.45 16.70
CA ALA A 70 -22.51 11.90 15.52
C ALA A 70 -20.98 11.92 15.71
N LEU A 71 -20.42 13.04 16.17
CA LEU A 71 -18.99 13.13 16.47
C LEU A 71 -18.57 12.17 17.59
N THR A 72 -19.42 11.95 18.60
CA THR A 72 -19.12 11.05 19.72
C THR A 72 -19.09 9.59 19.28
N ARG A 73 -20.06 9.15 18.46
CA ARG A 73 -20.06 7.79 17.88
C ARG A 73 -18.83 7.60 16.99
N LEU A 74 -18.60 8.54 16.08
CA LEU A 74 -17.48 8.49 15.15
C LEU A 74 -16.12 8.41 15.87
N ARG A 75 -15.92 9.20 16.93
CA ARG A 75 -14.70 9.14 17.76
C ARG A 75 -14.59 7.86 18.55
N GLY A 76 -15.70 7.37 19.11
CA GLY A 76 -15.74 6.12 19.86
C GLY A 76 -15.25 4.94 19.01
N ASP A 77 -15.81 4.79 17.82
CA ASP A 77 -15.42 3.74 16.89
C ASP A 77 -13.99 3.93 16.38
N TRP A 78 -13.61 5.19 16.07
CA TRP A 78 -12.27 5.52 15.60
C TRP A 78 -11.18 5.19 16.62
N ASP A 79 -11.29 5.73 17.84
CA ASP A 79 -10.27 5.61 18.89
C ASP A 79 -10.14 4.16 19.39
N GLN A 80 -11.23 3.39 19.38
CA GLN A 80 -11.22 2.01 19.87
C GLN A 80 -10.74 0.99 18.84
N ARG A 81 -10.96 1.24 17.54
CA ARG A 81 -10.81 0.18 16.51
C ARG A 81 -9.98 0.57 15.29
N PHE A 82 -10.02 1.84 14.87
CA PHE A 82 -9.56 2.19 13.51
C PHE A 82 -8.38 3.18 13.46
N ALA A 83 -8.04 3.83 14.57
CA ALA A 83 -6.85 4.68 14.65
C ALA A 83 -5.58 3.91 14.24
N ASP A 84 -5.45 2.67 14.69
CA ASP A 84 -4.33 1.79 14.37
C ASP A 84 -4.29 1.39 12.89
N VAL A 85 -5.46 1.14 12.28
CA VAL A 85 -5.54 0.87 10.83
C VAL A 85 -4.95 2.05 10.05
N ARG A 86 -5.29 3.28 10.41
CA ARG A 86 -4.69 4.46 9.76
C ARG A 86 -3.18 4.52 9.97
N HIS A 87 -2.72 4.43 11.21
CA HIS A 87 -1.30 4.65 11.51
C HIS A 87 -0.40 3.60 10.87
N TYR A 88 -0.78 2.32 10.97
CA TYR A 88 0.11 1.22 10.62
C TYR A 88 -0.15 0.66 9.22
N ILE A 89 -1.37 0.75 8.70
CA ILE A 89 -1.72 0.17 7.39
C ILE A 89 -1.89 1.25 6.31
N ALA A 90 -2.52 2.38 6.63
CA ALA A 90 -2.85 3.39 5.62
C ALA A 90 -1.75 4.45 5.43
N ALA A 91 -1.47 5.27 6.44
CA ALA A 91 -0.76 6.54 6.30
C ALA A 91 0.75 6.49 6.55
N LYS A 92 1.23 5.73 7.54
CA LYS A 92 2.66 5.77 7.94
C LYS A 92 3.43 4.48 7.67
N ARG A 93 2.75 3.33 7.60
CA ARG A 93 3.34 2.02 7.24
C ARG A 93 4.63 1.76 8.02
N GLN A 94 4.47 1.73 9.34
CA GLN A 94 5.54 1.52 10.30
C GLN A 94 5.34 0.17 11.00
N PRO A 95 6.42 -0.52 11.41
CA PRO A 95 6.30 -1.64 12.33
C PRO A 95 5.64 -1.21 13.65
N ARG A 96 4.71 -2.03 14.15
CA ARG A 96 4.00 -1.88 15.43
C ARG A 96 4.79 -2.44 16.61
N SER A 97 5.53 -3.52 16.39
CA SER A 97 6.22 -4.24 17.46
C SER A 97 7.70 -4.46 17.16
N THR A 98 8.50 -4.49 18.22
CA THR A 98 9.91 -4.91 18.18
C THR A 98 10.07 -6.43 18.08
N ASP A 99 8.99 -7.21 18.17
CA ASP A 99 8.96 -8.63 17.75
C ASP A 99 8.33 -8.79 16.36
N ILE A 100 9.00 -9.50 15.44
CA ILE A 100 8.64 -9.59 14.02
C ILE A 100 7.39 -10.44 13.83
N ALA A 101 7.29 -11.54 14.57
CA ALA A 101 6.16 -12.46 14.45
C ALA A 101 4.87 -11.80 14.95
N SER A 102 4.93 -11.11 16.09
CA SER A 102 3.81 -10.33 16.63
C SER A 102 3.43 -9.17 15.70
N ASP A 103 4.40 -8.42 15.18
CA ASP A 103 4.16 -7.31 14.25
C ASP A 103 3.36 -7.73 13.00
N GLN A 104 3.73 -8.88 12.42
CA GLN A 104 3.02 -9.46 11.28
C GLN A 104 1.60 -9.90 11.64
N LEU A 105 1.44 -10.65 12.73
CA LEU A 105 0.13 -11.14 13.17
C LEU A 105 -0.84 -9.99 13.49
N GLU A 106 -0.35 -8.94 14.16
CA GLU A 106 -1.14 -7.75 14.46
C GLU A 106 -1.50 -6.98 13.19
N SER A 107 -0.55 -6.80 12.26
CA SER A 107 -0.82 -6.17 10.97
C SER A 107 -1.87 -6.94 10.18
N PHE A 108 -1.87 -8.27 10.23
CA PHE A 108 -2.89 -9.11 9.61
C PHE A 108 -4.26 -8.90 10.24
N ALA A 109 -4.32 -8.80 11.58
CA ALA A 109 -5.57 -8.55 12.28
C ALA A 109 -6.19 -7.21 11.87
N LEU A 110 -5.39 -6.14 11.74
CA LEU A 110 -5.88 -4.83 11.30
C LEU A 110 -6.45 -4.86 9.88
N TRP A 111 -5.81 -5.59 8.99
CA TRP A 111 -6.31 -5.79 7.63
C TRP A 111 -7.66 -6.51 7.61
N ALA A 112 -7.91 -7.42 8.55
CA ALA A 112 -9.20 -8.09 8.69
C ALA A 112 -10.31 -7.15 9.19
N GLU A 113 -9.97 -6.14 10.00
CA GLU A 113 -10.90 -5.09 10.46
C GLU A 113 -11.36 -4.16 9.33
N ILE A 114 -10.61 -4.09 8.23
CA ILE A 114 -10.99 -3.32 7.04
C ILE A 114 -12.07 -4.11 6.27
N GLY A 115 -13.30 -3.59 6.31
CA GLY A 115 -14.44 -4.15 5.59
C GLY A 115 -15.38 -3.06 5.08
N ALA A 116 -16.13 -3.37 4.01
CA ALA A 116 -17.07 -2.43 3.41
C ALA A 116 -18.14 -1.94 4.40
N LEU A 117 -18.64 -2.83 5.27
CA LEU A 117 -19.61 -2.47 6.31
C LEU A 117 -19.03 -1.48 7.34
N SER A 118 -17.77 -1.67 7.76
CA SER A 118 -17.08 -0.75 8.66
C SER A 118 -16.89 0.63 8.02
N VAL A 119 -16.49 0.65 6.74
CA VAL A 119 -16.35 1.88 5.95
C VAL A 119 -17.68 2.62 5.80
N ASP A 120 -18.76 1.90 5.51
CA ASP A 120 -20.09 2.48 5.34
C ASP A 120 -20.58 3.12 6.64
N ALA A 121 -20.53 2.40 7.76
CA ALA A 121 -20.99 2.91 9.06
C ALA A 121 -20.23 4.17 9.49
N LEU A 122 -18.90 4.15 9.39
CA LEU A 122 -18.06 5.30 9.74
C LEU A 122 -18.37 6.53 8.88
N LEU A 123 -18.61 6.34 7.58
CA LEU A 123 -18.89 7.45 6.67
C LEU A 123 -20.30 7.97 6.79
N ASP A 124 -21.27 7.14 7.17
CA ASP A 124 -22.63 7.61 7.42
C ASP A 124 -22.66 8.53 8.66
N ASP A 125 -21.94 8.20 9.73
CA ASP A 125 -21.75 9.09 10.89
C ASP A 125 -21.00 10.39 10.52
N ALA A 126 -19.99 10.31 9.65
CA ALA A 126 -19.26 11.48 9.16
C ALA A 126 -20.13 12.41 8.28
N VAL A 127 -20.97 11.83 7.43
CA VAL A 127 -21.96 12.58 6.62
C VAL A 127 -23.01 13.23 7.51
N GLU A 128 -23.51 12.51 8.53
CA GLU A 128 -24.42 13.08 9.53
C GLU A 128 -23.79 14.29 10.23
N LEU A 129 -22.56 14.13 10.75
CA LEU A 129 -21.82 15.22 11.39
C LEU A 129 -21.69 16.44 10.46
N TYR A 130 -21.24 16.24 9.22
CA TYR A 130 -21.10 17.32 8.26
C TYR A 130 -22.45 18.00 7.97
N GLY A 131 -23.51 17.22 7.73
CA GLY A 131 -24.84 17.75 7.43
C GLY A 131 -25.38 18.66 8.53
N GLN A 132 -25.17 18.29 9.80
CA GLN A 132 -25.59 19.11 10.95
C GLN A 132 -24.82 20.43 11.04
N LEU A 133 -23.52 20.42 10.74
CA LEU A 133 -22.67 21.63 10.79
C LEU A 133 -22.89 22.53 9.56
N ALA A 134 -23.03 21.94 8.37
CA ALA A 134 -23.23 22.65 7.11
C ALA A 134 -24.57 23.41 7.08
N ALA A 135 -25.59 22.91 7.79
CA ALA A 135 -26.90 23.54 7.88
C ALA A 135 -26.87 24.97 8.45
N VAL A 136 -25.78 25.38 9.11
CA VAL A 136 -25.66 26.70 9.77
C VAL A 136 -24.46 27.53 9.32
N ALA A 137 -23.49 26.94 8.62
CA ALA A 137 -22.24 27.62 8.25
C ALA A 137 -21.92 27.60 6.75
N ASP A 138 -22.79 26.99 5.92
CA ASP A 138 -22.72 26.92 4.44
C ASP A 138 -21.29 26.89 3.84
N PRO A 139 -20.51 25.83 4.08
CA PRO A 139 -19.18 25.65 3.48
C PRO A 139 -19.20 25.31 1.98
N GLY A 140 -20.37 25.41 1.34
CA GLY A 140 -20.61 24.93 -0.02
C GLY A 140 -20.99 23.45 -0.10
N PRO A 141 -21.38 22.98 -1.30
CA PRO A 141 -21.88 21.63 -1.50
C PRO A 141 -20.77 20.59 -1.34
N LEU A 142 -21.15 19.40 -0.84
CA LEU A 142 -20.36 18.19 -0.99
C LEU A 142 -20.46 17.72 -2.43
N GLU A 143 -19.45 18.04 -3.24
CA GLU A 143 -19.29 17.46 -4.57
C GLU A 143 -18.81 16.01 -4.38
N TYR A 144 -19.73 15.05 -4.47
CA TYR A 144 -19.40 13.63 -4.55
C TYR A 144 -20.43 12.92 -5.43
N ASP A 145 -19.96 11.97 -6.23
CA ASP A 145 -20.83 10.99 -6.88
C ASP A 145 -20.84 9.72 -6.01
N PRO A 146 -22.01 9.25 -5.52
CA PRO A 146 -22.09 7.99 -4.78
C PRO A 146 -21.71 6.77 -5.63
N ARG A 147 -21.59 6.93 -6.96
CA ARG A 147 -21.20 5.89 -7.91
C ARG A 147 -19.79 6.18 -8.41
N ALA A 148 -18.99 5.12 -8.51
CA ALA A 148 -17.71 5.21 -9.19
C ALA A 148 -17.94 5.48 -10.70
N PRO A 149 -16.99 6.16 -11.38
CA PRO A 149 -17.03 6.35 -12.81
C PRO A 149 -17.15 5.04 -13.59
N GLU A 150 -17.67 5.14 -14.82
CA GLU A 150 -17.68 4.01 -15.75
C GLU A 150 -16.25 3.50 -15.99
N GLY A 151 -16.09 2.17 -16.12
CA GLY A 151 -14.78 1.55 -16.33
C GLY A 151 -14.00 1.23 -15.05
N VAL A 152 -14.30 1.81 -13.88
CA VAL A 152 -13.61 1.46 -12.62
C VAL A 152 -13.71 -0.04 -12.33
N ALA A 153 -14.91 -0.64 -12.45
CA ALA A 153 -15.08 -2.07 -12.23
C ALA A 153 -14.34 -2.94 -13.27
N GLU A 154 -14.09 -2.42 -14.48
CA GLU A 154 -13.26 -3.10 -15.49
C GLU A 154 -11.77 -2.95 -15.16
N ALA A 155 -11.32 -1.75 -14.83
CA ALA A 155 -9.95 -1.48 -14.38
C ALA A 155 -9.57 -2.37 -13.19
N MET A 156 -10.44 -2.48 -12.19
CA MET A 156 -10.24 -3.35 -11.04
C MET A 156 -10.26 -4.85 -11.38
N ARG A 157 -10.97 -5.26 -12.45
CA ARG A 157 -10.92 -6.64 -12.97
C ARG A 157 -9.68 -6.91 -13.83
N SER A 158 -9.11 -5.86 -14.43
CA SER A 158 -7.89 -5.95 -15.23
C SER A 158 -6.63 -6.15 -14.38
N LEU A 159 -6.67 -5.65 -13.13
CA LEU A 159 -5.75 -6.10 -12.10
C LEU A 159 -5.91 -7.61 -11.96
N ARG A 160 -4.84 -8.38 -12.18
CA ARG A 160 -4.91 -9.85 -12.25
C ARG A 160 -5.74 -10.39 -11.08
N PRO A 161 -6.78 -11.21 -11.34
CA PRO A 161 -7.69 -11.58 -10.27
C PRO A 161 -6.95 -12.43 -9.23
N LEU A 162 -7.00 -11.98 -7.99
CA LEU A 162 -6.41 -12.70 -6.87
C LEU A 162 -7.36 -13.83 -6.47
N GLY A 163 -6.87 -15.07 -6.46
CA GLY A 163 -7.67 -16.25 -6.10
C GLY A 163 -8.42 -16.92 -7.25
N GLU A 164 -7.99 -16.80 -8.51
CA GLU A 164 -8.54 -17.61 -9.60
C GLU A 164 -8.35 -19.12 -9.36
N GLU A 165 -9.39 -19.90 -9.70
CA GLU A 165 -9.30 -21.36 -9.73
C GLU A 165 -8.13 -21.78 -10.64
N ASN A 166 -7.26 -22.67 -10.14
CA ASN A 166 -6.06 -23.23 -10.80
C ASN A 166 -4.74 -22.45 -10.69
N PHE A 167 -4.70 -21.34 -9.95
CA PHE A 167 -3.45 -20.65 -9.63
C PHE A 167 -3.11 -20.76 -8.13
N LEU A 168 -1.86 -21.08 -7.83
CA LEU A 168 -1.31 -20.90 -6.49
C LEU A 168 -0.71 -19.48 -6.42
N GLU A 169 -1.08 -18.74 -5.39
CA GLU A 169 -0.55 -17.38 -5.20
C GLU A 169 0.75 -17.46 -4.37
N MET A 170 1.79 -16.72 -4.72
CA MET A 170 2.90 -16.46 -3.79
C MET A 170 2.74 -15.06 -3.23
N THR A 171 2.82 -14.91 -1.92
CA THR A 171 2.59 -13.62 -1.28
C THR A 171 3.64 -13.31 -0.24
N ALA A 172 4.09 -12.07 -0.25
CA ALA A 172 4.97 -11.49 0.76
C ALA A 172 4.43 -10.10 1.12
N THR A 173 3.13 -9.88 0.91
CA THR A 173 2.34 -8.74 1.35
C THR A 173 1.76 -9.05 2.72
N SER A 174 1.46 -8.03 3.52
CA SER A 174 0.85 -8.27 4.82
C SER A 174 -0.57 -8.85 4.66
N PHE A 175 -1.30 -8.45 3.63
CA PHE A 175 -2.65 -8.94 3.40
C PHE A 175 -2.72 -10.32 2.73
N GLY A 176 -1.96 -10.54 1.65
CA GLY A 176 -2.03 -11.78 0.88
C GLY A 176 -1.74 -13.03 1.70
N ALA A 177 -0.97 -12.91 2.79
CA ALA A 177 -0.66 -13.99 3.72
C ALA A 177 -1.88 -14.59 4.46
N ALA A 178 -3.03 -13.92 4.44
CA ALA A 178 -4.28 -14.43 5.01
C ALA A 178 -5.13 -15.24 4.01
N ARG A 179 -4.70 -15.39 2.75
CA ARG A 179 -5.49 -16.05 1.70
C ARG A 179 -5.30 -17.57 1.70
N GLY A 180 -6.41 -18.30 1.58
CA GLY A 180 -6.47 -19.76 1.65
C GLY A 180 -5.52 -20.53 0.72
N PRO A 181 -5.38 -20.18 -0.58
CA PRO A 181 -4.47 -20.88 -1.49
C PRO A 181 -3.11 -20.18 -1.68
N SER A 182 -2.66 -19.37 -0.72
CA SER A 182 -1.39 -18.62 -0.86
C SER A 182 -0.19 -19.32 -0.20
N LEU A 183 0.94 -19.31 -0.90
CA LEU A 183 2.27 -19.64 -0.40
C LEU A 183 2.91 -18.37 0.14
N ARG A 184 3.24 -18.37 1.42
CA ARG A 184 3.77 -17.19 2.10
C ARG A 184 5.27 -17.18 2.00
N VAL A 185 5.83 -16.16 1.38
CA VAL A 185 7.27 -15.90 1.40
C VAL A 185 7.57 -15.04 2.61
N ARG A 186 8.44 -15.53 3.48
CA ARG A 186 8.87 -14.84 4.68
C ARG A 186 10.38 -14.70 4.70
N MET A 187 10.82 -13.64 5.36
CA MET A 187 12.22 -13.41 5.70
C MET A 187 12.34 -13.19 7.20
N GLY A 188 13.51 -13.53 7.74
CA GLY A 188 13.88 -13.23 9.12
C GLY A 188 14.39 -11.79 9.27
N GLY A 189 14.58 -11.37 10.51
CA GLY A 189 15.15 -10.05 10.84
C GLY A 189 14.34 -8.85 10.35
N GLU A 190 14.93 -7.67 10.46
CA GLU A 190 14.30 -6.39 10.05
C GLU A 190 13.94 -6.34 8.56
N VAL A 191 14.66 -7.07 7.70
CA VAL A 191 14.33 -7.16 6.27
C VAL A 191 12.97 -7.82 6.06
N GLY A 192 12.66 -8.87 6.83
CA GLY A 192 11.35 -9.53 6.82
C GLY A 192 10.19 -8.70 7.33
N ARG A 193 10.47 -7.57 8.00
CA ARG A 193 9.44 -6.57 8.34
C ARG A 193 9.18 -5.60 7.20
N LEU A 194 10.21 -5.10 6.53
CA LEU A 194 10.05 -4.08 5.50
C LEU A 194 9.45 -4.63 4.21
N ILE A 195 9.78 -5.87 3.82
CA ILE A 195 9.33 -6.45 2.56
C ILE A 195 7.78 -6.50 2.43
N PRO A 196 7.02 -6.95 3.44
CA PRO A 196 5.57 -6.84 3.42
C PRO A 196 5.03 -5.44 3.20
N LEU A 197 5.59 -4.46 3.92
CA LEU A 197 5.18 -3.07 3.79
C LEU A 197 5.48 -2.53 2.38
N ILE A 198 6.66 -2.83 1.82
CA ILE A 198 7.04 -2.41 0.47
C ILE A 198 6.10 -3.03 -0.58
N ASN A 199 5.80 -4.32 -0.47
CA ASN A 199 4.89 -4.98 -1.41
C ASN A 199 3.46 -4.42 -1.28
N ASP A 200 2.98 -4.12 -0.06
CA ASP A 200 1.67 -3.49 0.17
C ASP A 200 1.60 -2.06 -0.42
N VAL A 201 2.73 -1.35 -0.52
CA VAL A 201 2.84 -0.02 -1.18
C VAL A 201 2.84 -0.18 -2.69
N ALA A 202 3.67 -1.08 -3.21
CA ALA A 202 3.73 -1.33 -4.65
C ALA A 202 2.37 -1.76 -5.22
N GLU A 203 1.63 -2.57 -4.48
CA GLU A 203 0.28 -2.98 -4.86
C GLU A 203 -0.74 -1.82 -4.79
N ALA A 204 -0.60 -0.93 -3.81
CA ALA A 204 -1.38 0.31 -3.75
C ALA A 204 -1.15 1.18 -4.98
N LEU A 205 0.12 1.36 -5.35
CA LEU A 205 0.54 2.16 -6.49
C LEU A 205 0.02 1.60 -7.81
N LEU A 206 0.15 0.29 -8.04
CA LEU A 206 -0.41 -0.37 -9.23
C LEU A 206 -1.94 -0.21 -9.29
N THR A 207 -2.62 -0.29 -8.14
CA THR A 207 -4.07 -0.08 -8.06
C THR A 207 -4.44 1.35 -8.47
N LEU A 208 -3.74 2.35 -7.95
CA LEU A 208 -4.00 3.77 -8.28
C LEU A 208 -3.67 4.08 -9.74
N GLU A 209 -2.55 3.56 -10.25
CA GLU A 209 -2.15 3.67 -11.66
C GLU A 209 -3.22 3.08 -12.58
N THR A 210 -3.68 1.86 -12.31
CA THR A 210 -4.69 1.17 -13.11
C THR A 210 -6.04 1.88 -13.09
N LEU A 211 -6.37 2.54 -11.97
CA LEU A 211 -7.59 3.33 -11.85
C LEU A 211 -7.54 4.65 -12.61
N TRP A 212 -6.35 5.23 -12.84
CA TRP A 212 -6.21 6.56 -13.40
C TRP A 212 -6.99 6.76 -14.71
N PRO A 213 -6.88 5.90 -15.74
CA PRO A 213 -7.64 6.07 -16.97
C PRO A 213 -9.16 6.05 -16.78
N ALA A 214 -9.65 5.30 -15.79
CA ALA A 214 -11.08 5.16 -15.52
C ALA A 214 -11.67 6.35 -14.75
N VAL A 215 -10.84 7.13 -14.06
CA VAL A 215 -11.30 8.27 -13.26
C VAL A 215 -11.04 9.63 -13.90
N GLN A 216 -10.30 9.66 -15.02
CA GLN A 216 -10.13 10.88 -15.82
C GLN A 216 -11.50 11.43 -16.26
N GLY A 217 -11.73 12.71 -16.02
CA GLY A 217 -13.01 13.40 -16.20
C GLY A 217 -13.95 13.36 -14.99
N ALA A 218 -13.56 12.73 -13.88
CA ALA A 218 -14.37 12.64 -12.66
C ALA A 218 -13.65 13.35 -11.48
N PRO A 219 -13.92 14.65 -11.23
CA PRO A 219 -13.08 15.50 -10.38
C PRO A 219 -12.80 14.98 -8.97
N ALA A 220 -13.81 14.43 -8.29
CA ALA A 220 -13.64 13.91 -6.92
C ALA A 220 -12.69 12.70 -6.87
N PHE A 221 -12.71 11.85 -7.90
CA PHE A 221 -11.86 10.67 -7.99
C PHE A 221 -10.46 11.01 -8.49
N GLU A 222 -10.33 11.95 -9.43
CA GLU A 222 -9.02 12.49 -9.81
C GLU A 222 -8.31 13.12 -8.63
N ARG A 223 -9.02 13.95 -7.85
CA ARG A 223 -8.48 14.60 -6.65
C ARG A 223 -7.97 13.56 -5.65
N LEU A 224 -8.73 12.48 -5.43
CA LEU A 224 -8.31 11.36 -4.57
C LEU A 224 -6.99 10.73 -5.04
N LEU A 225 -6.87 10.44 -6.35
CA LEU A 225 -5.65 9.85 -6.89
C LEU A 225 -4.46 10.82 -6.81
N ARG A 226 -4.68 12.12 -7.07
CA ARG A 226 -3.65 13.16 -6.93
C ARG A 226 -3.13 13.28 -5.50
N CYS A 227 -3.99 13.11 -4.49
CA CYS A 227 -3.55 13.10 -3.08
C CYS A 227 -2.71 11.86 -2.75
N HIS A 228 -3.09 10.68 -3.24
CA HIS A 228 -2.50 9.43 -2.76
C HIS A 228 -1.33 8.90 -3.60
N LEU A 229 -1.25 9.17 -4.91
CA LEU A 229 -0.12 8.72 -5.72
C LEU A 229 1.24 9.23 -5.16
N PRO A 230 1.43 10.53 -4.85
CA PRO A 230 2.67 10.99 -4.24
C PRO A 230 2.91 10.41 -2.84
N SER A 231 1.84 10.21 -2.05
CA SER A 231 1.96 9.64 -0.71
C SER A 231 2.50 8.22 -0.74
N GLU A 232 1.91 7.38 -1.60
CA GLU A 232 2.31 6.00 -1.78
C GLU A 232 3.72 5.90 -2.39
N LEU A 233 4.02 6.75 -3.37
CA LEU A 233 5.35 6.80 -3.97
C LEU A 233 6.42 7.21 -2.96
N ASN A 234 6.13 8.19 -2.10
CA ASN A 234 7.02 8.57 -1.01
C ASN A 234 7.26 7.39 -0.06
N GLU A 235 6.22 6.67 0.35
CA GLU A 235 6.37 5.52 1.23
C GLU A 235 7.18 4.39 0.58
N LEU A 236 7.01 4.16 -0.73
CA LEU A 236 7.83 3.19 -1.47
C LEU A 236 9.31 3.57 -1.42
N LEU A 237 9.63 4.83 -1.74
CA LEU A 237 11.01 5.33 -1.75
C LEU A 237 11.60 5.35 -0.33
N ARG A 238 10.82 5.76 0.68
CA ARG A 238 11.23 5.78 2.09
C ARG A 238 11.61 4.38 2.58
N LEU A 239 10.74 3.39 2.34
CA LEU A 239 10.97 2.02 2.79
C LEU A 239 12.09 1.31 2.01
N THR A 240 12.31 1.67 0.74
CA THR A 240 13.31 1.02 -0.11
C THR A 240 14.70 1.64 0.04
N ILE A 241 14.82 2.97 -0.11
CA ILE A 241 16.10 3.68 -0.18
C ILE A 241 16.28 4.70 0.95
N GLY A 242 15.23 5.05 1.69
CA GLY A 242 15.30 5.95 2.85
C GLY A 242 14.83 7.37 2.56
N GLU A 243 14.66 8.15 3.63
CA GLU A 243 14.27 9.55 3.53
C GLU A 243 15.40 10.43 2.97
N PRO A 244 15.08 11.45 2.14
CA PRO A 244 16.08 12.37 1.63
C PRO A 244 16.74 13.14 2.78
N GLY A 245 18.08 13.11 2.85
CA GLY A 245 18.85 13.88 3.83
C GLY A 245 18.84 13.35 5.27
N SER A 246 18.24 12.18 5.52
CA SER A 246 18.25 11.55 6.84
C SER A 246 19.61 10.90 7.13
N SER A 247 20.19 11.21 8.29
CA SER A 247 21.37 10.51 8.85
C SER A 247 21.00 9.60 10.03
N GLN A 248 19.72 9.24 10.19
CA GLN A 248 19.25 8.60 11.42
C GLN A 248 19.96 7.26 11.72
N ALA A 249 20.13 6.98 13.01
CA ALA A 249 20.89 5.85 13.54
C ALA A 249 20.19 4.48 13.42
N ARG A 250 18.91 4.43 13.01
CA ARG A 250 18.17 3.18 12.78
C ARG A 250 17.98 2.95 11.29
N PRO A 251 18.16 1.71 10.81
CA PRO A 251 17.91 1.37 9.40
C PRO A 251 16.39 1.32 9.14
N GLU A 252 15.81 2.44 8.72
CA GLU A 252 14.38 2.52 8.38
C GLU A 252 14.09 2.13 6.92
N SER A 253 15.12 1.81 6.15
CA SER A 253 15.04 1.43 4.74
C SER A 253 15.75 0.11 4.44
N LEU A 254 15.30 -0.54 3.37
CA LEU A 254 15.89 -1.77 2.87
C LEU A 254 17.37 -1.57 2.50
N LEU A 255 17.71 -0.43 1.89
CA LEU A 255 19.10 -0.05 1.58
C LEU A 255 19.95 0.05 2.85
N ALA A 256 19.46 0.72 3.90
CA ALA A 256 20.19 0.88 5.15
C ALA A 256 20.43 -0.48 5.84
N LEU A 257 19.46 -1.40 5.75
CA LEU A 257 19.60 -2.77 6.26
C LEU A 257 20.68 -3.54 5.51
N TYR A 258 20.62 -3.59 4.17
CA TYR A 258 21.63 -4.32 3.39
C TYR A 258 23.02 -3.68 3.41
N ALA A 259 23.13 -2.39 3.75
CA ALA A 259 24.41 -1.71 3.90
C ALA A 259 25.15 -2.04 5.22
N GLN A 260 24.51 -2.79 6.14
CA GLN A 260 25.13 -3.14 7.43
C GLN A 260 26.27 -4.16 7.28
N PRO A 261 27.28 -4.11 8.17
CA PRO A 261 28.32 -5.14 8.23
C PRO A 261 27.71 -6.54 8.42
N GLY A 262 28.15 -7.51 7.61
CA GLY A 262 27.67 -8.90 7.67
C GLY A 262 26.48 -9.21 6.75
N MET A 263 25.92 -8.21 6.08
CA MET A 263 24.93 -8.41 5.02
C MET A 263 25.61 -8.64 3.67
N PRO A 264 24.96 -9.38 2.74
CA PRO A 264 25.44 -9.47 1.35
C PRO A 264 25.53 -8.05 0.75
N PRO A 265 26.69 -7.66 0.16
CA PRO A 265 26.89 -6.30 -0.34
C PRO A 265 26.11 -5.98 -1.61
N GLU A 266 25.64 -6.99 -2.32
CA GLU A 266 25.10 -6.84 -3.67
C GLU A 266 23.67 -6.28 -3.72
N PRO A 267 22.72 -6.71 -2.86
CA PRO A 267 21.42 -6.02 -2.74
C PRO A 267 21.58 -4.54 -2.41
N ALA A 268 22.56 -4.19 -1.56
CA ALA A 268 22.85 -2.80 -1.22
C ALA A 268 23.38 -2.01 -2.42
N ALA A 269 24.27 -2.60 -3.22
CA ALA A 269 24.79 -1.94 -4.43
C ALA A 269 23.67 -1.60 -5.41
N VAL A 270 22.78 -2.55 -5.65
CA VAL A 270 21.63 -2.39 -6.54
C VAL A 270 20.66 -1.32 -6.02
N LEU A 271 20.39 -1.28 -4.70
CA LEU A 271 19.53 -0.24 -4.11
C LEU A 271 20.18 1.15 -4.12
N ARG A 272 21.52 1.24 -4.11
CA ARG A 272 22.24 2.52 -4.31
C ARG A 272 22.09 3.04 -5.74
N ASP A 273 22.02 2.16 -6.73
CA ASP A 273 21.78 2.59 -8.12
C ASP A 273 20.40 3.23 -8.25
N LEU A 274 19.38 2.66 -7.58
CA LEU A 274 18.04 3.28 -7.48
C LEU A 274 18.07 4.61 -6.73
N ASP A 275 18.81 4.70 -5.62
CA ASP A 275 19.01 5.95 -4.87
C ASP A 275 19.67 7.05 -5.72
N GLY A 276 20.59 6.67 -6.61
CA GLY A 276 21.21 7.56 -7.59
C GLY A 276 20.28 7.91 -8.77
N PHE A 277 19.40 6.99 -9.18
CA PHE A 277 18.41 7.21 -10.22
C PHE A 277 17.33 8.21 -9.81
N VAL A 278 16.95 8.24 -8.52
CA VAL A 278 15.95 9.16 -7.98
C VAL A 278 16.61 10.29 -7.18
N PRO A 279 16.81 11.50 -7.77
CA PRO A 279 17.49 12.58 -7.10
C PRO A 279 16.83 12.98 -5.78
N ALA A 280 17.64 13.43 -4.81
CA ALA A 280 17.13 13.89 -3.51
C ALA A 280 16.10 15.03 -3.65
N SER A 281 16.26 15.93 -4.63
CA SER A 281 15.29 16.99 -4.92
C SER A 281 13.91 16.45 -5.29
N THR A 282 13.86 15.44 -6.15
CA THR A 282 12.61 14.77 -6.55
C THR A 282 11.96 14.07 -5.35
N ARG A 283 12.75 13.39 -4.51
CA ARG A 283 12.23 12.79 -3.27
C ARG A 283 11.68 13.83 -2.30
N SER A 284 12.38 14.95 -2.13
CA SER A 284 11.90 16.05 -1.29
C SER A 284 10.59 16.65 -1.81
N GLU A 285 10.42 16.74 -3.14
CA GLU A 285 9.18 17.20 -3.75
C GLU A 285 8.03 16.22 -3.49
N VAL A 286 8.23 14.92 -3.71
CA VAL A 286 7.23 13.87 -3.44
C VAL A 286 6.87 13.83 -1.94
N LEU A 287 7.86 14.00 -1.05
CA LEU A 287 7.64 14.12 0.40
C LEU A 287 6.82 15.36 0.76
N ASN A 288 7.10 16.49 0.12
CA ASN A 288 6.33 17.72 0.31
C ASN A 288 4.87 17.51 -0.08
N TRP A 289 4.61 16.89 -1.24
CA TRP A 289 3.26 16.51 -1.67
C TRP A 289 2.55 15.61 -0.64
N ARG A 290 3.23 14.55 -0.17
CA ARG A 290 2.68 13.68 0.89
C ARG A 290 2.26 14.48 2.13
N ASN A 291 3.13 15.38 2.61
CA ASN A 291 2.90 16.12 3.85
C ASN A 291 1.79 17.15 3.72
N LYS A 292 1.60 17.72 2.52
CA LYS A 292 0.54 18.70 2.27
C LYS A 292 -0.84 18.07 2.13
N VAL A 293 -0.96 16.98 1.35
CA VAL A 293 -2.27 16.49 0.85
C VAL A 293 -2.48 14.97 0.99
N GLY A 294 -1.42 14.18 1.19
CA GLY A 294 -1.49 12.73 0.98
C GLY A 294 -1.66 11.87 2.22
N ALA A 295 -0.89 12.14 3.28
CA ALA A 295 -0.95 11.39 4.55
C ALA A 295 -1.90 12.03 5.58
N HIS A 296 -2.18 13.31 5.38
CA HIS A 296 -3.11 14.15 6.12
C HIS A 296 -3.30 15.46 5.33
N THR A 297 -4.34 16.22 5.70
CA THR A 297 -4.48 17.61 5.29
C THR A 297 -3.69 18.51 6.24
N ASP A 298 -2.80 19.33 5.70
CA ASP A 298 -1.99 20.26 6.49
C ASP A 298 -2.87 21.22 7.31
N ALA A 299 -2.55 21.36 8.59
CA ALA A 299 -3.26 22.27 9.49
C ALA A 299 -3.03 23.74 9.12
N GLU A 300 -1.79 24.05 8.71
CA GLU A 300 -1.23 25.39 8.63
C GLU A 300 -1.48 26.03 7.27
N LEU A 301 -1.63 25.21 6.22
CA LEU A 301 -1.93 25.70 4.88
C LEU A 301 -3.42 26.05 4.73
N PRO A 302 -3.76 27.18 4.09
CA PRO A 302 -5.13 27.48 3.70
C PRO A 302 -5.69 26.45 2.70
N SER A 303 -6.98 26.18 2.77
CA SER A 303 -7.70 25.21 1.92
C SER A 303 -7.58 25.57 0.44
N SER A 304 -7.56 26.86 0.10
CA SER A 304 -7.35 27.30 -1.27
C SER A 304 -5.96 26.95 -1.81
N GLU A 305 -4.93 26.99 -0.96
CA GLU A 305 -3.56 26.59 -1.33
C GLU A 305 -3.43 25.07 -1.46
N ILE A 306 -4.13 24.32 -0.59
CA ILE A 306 -4.25 22.86 -0.66
C ILE A 306 -4.90 22.45 -1.99
N GLU A 307 -6.07 23.02 -2.32
CA GLU A 307 -6.76 22.74 -3.58
C GLU A 307 -5.92 23.14 -4.81
N ALA A 308 -5.34 24.34 -4.81
CA ALA A 308 -4.46 24.77 -5.89
C ALA A 308 -3.24 23.85 -6.07
N SER A 309 -2.69 23.34 -4.96
CA SER A 309 -1.62 22.34 -5.01
C SER A 309 -2.13 21.07 -5.70
N ILE A 310 -3.25 20.50 -5.26
CA ILE A 310 -3.79 19.27 -5.87
C ILE A 310 -4.06 19.47 -7.37
N ASP A 311 -4.65 20.58 -7.76
CA ASP A 311 -4.97 20.90 -9.16
C ASP A 311 -3.71 21.05 -10.02
N SER A 312 -2.61 21.55 -9.44
CA SER A 312 -1.32 21.72 -10.14
C SER A 312 -0.55 20.42 -10.37
N LEU A 313 -0.89 19.32 -9.67
CA LEU A 313 -0.17 18.06 -9.79
C LEU A 313 -0.51 17.33 -11.11
N GLU A 314 0.45 17.25 -12.01
CA GLU A 314 0.30 16.47 -13.24
C GLU A 314 0.47 14.96 -12.95
N VAL A 315 -0.64 14.21 -13.04
CA VAL A 315 -0.63 12.76 -12.77
C VAL A 315 0.07 11.93 -13.84
N PRO A 316 -0.07 12.18 -15.17
CA PRO A 316 0.58 11.34 -16.17
C PRO A 316 2.11 11.29 -16.06
N PRO A 317 2.83 12.41 -15.87
CA PRO A 317 4.27 12.37 -15.59
C PRO A 317 4.63 11.59 -14.32
N LEU A 318 3.82 11.70 -13.27
CA LEU A 318 4.01 10.98 -12.02
C LEU A 318 3.84 9.46 -12.20
N ILE A 319 2.88 9.03 -13.01
CA ILE A 319 2.69 7.62 -13.37
C ILE A 319 3.89 7.09 -14.16
N VAL A 320 4.37 7.82 -15.17
CA VAL A 320 5.58 7.41 -15.92
C VAL A 320 6.79 7.28 -14.99
N PHE A 321 6.94 8.22 -14.05
CA PHE A 321 8.01 8.16 -13.07
C PHE A 321 7.85 6.96 -12.11
N LEU A 322 6.63 6.68 -11.66
CA LEU A 322 6.30 5.50 -10.86
C LEU A 322 6.65 4.20 -11.60
N GLU A 323 6.24 4.06 -12.87
CA GLU A 323 6.54 2.90 -13.70
C GLU A 323 8.06 2.67 -13.81
N GLN A 324 8.83 3.74 -13.98
CA GLN A 324 10.29 3.68 -13.98
C GLN A 324 10.87 3.23 -12.64
N VAL A 325 10.37 3.76 -11.52
CA VAL A 325 10.80 3.35 -10.17
C VAL A 325 10.48 1.88 -9.92
N LEU A 326 9.27 1.42 -10.27
CA LEU A 326 8.86 0.02 -10.11
C LEU A 326 9.67 -0.90 -11.03
N PHE A 327 9.94 -0.49 -12.26
CA PHE A 327 10.81 -1.22 -13.18
C PHE A 327 12.24 -1.36 -12.63
N GLU A 328 12.80 -0.28 -12.08
CA GLU A 328 14.13 -0.31 -11.48
C GLU A 328 14.18 -1.19 -10.22
N LEU A 329 13.14 -1.16 -9.39
CA LEU A 329 13.00 -2.07 -8.24
C LEU A 329 12.80 -3.54 -8.65
N GLU A 330 12.07 -3.80 -9.74
CA GLU A 330 11.90 -5.14 -10.29
C GLU A 330 13.22 -5.68 -10.86
N ARG A 331 13.94 -4.85 -11.62
CA ARG A 331 15.29 -5.15 -12.12
C ARG A 331 16.25 -5.44 -10.98
N ALA A 332 16.16 -4.64 -9.92
CA ALA A 332 16.94 -4.82 -8.72
C ALA A 332 16.71 -6.17 -8.05
N THR A 333 15.43 -6.53 -7.89
CA THR A 333 14.98 -7.77 -7.27
C THR A 333 15.36 -9.01 -8.09
N CYS A 334 15.25 -8.92 -9.41
CA CYS A 334 15.51 -10.00 -10.34
C CYS A 334 17.01 -10.24 -10.60
N SER A 335 17.89 -9.36 -10.11
CA SER A 335 19.32 -9.62 -10.10
C SER A 335 19.62 -10.92 -9.34
N ILE A 336 20.60 -11.69 -9.83
CA ILE A 336 21.09 -12.91 -9.16
C ILE A 336 21.44 -12.62 -7.69
N GLN A 337 21.81 -11.39 -7.36
CA GLN A 337 22.21 -10.99 -6.02
C GLN A 337 21.28 -9.91 -5.42
N GLY A 338 20.06 -9.76 -5.94
CA GLY A 338 19.07 -8.77 -5.47
C GLY A 338 18.26 -9.22 -4.24
N PRO A 339 17.40 -8.34 -3.70
CA PRO A 339 16.48 -8.66 -2.59
C PRO A 339 15.31 -9.54 -3.07
N ARG A 340 15.60 -10.81 -3.42
CA ARG A 340 14.67 -11.78 -4.04
C ARG A 340 13.28 -11.93 -3.39
N PRO A 341 13.07 -11.68 -2.08
CA PRO A 341 11.74 -11.83 -1.47
C PRO A 341 10.84 -10.60 -1.62
N LEU A 342 11.39 -9.48 -2.10
CA LEU A 342 10.59 -8.38 -2.62
C LEU A 342 9.90 -8.92 -3.87
N LEU A 343 8.57 -8.94 -3.91
CA LEU A 343 7.95 -9.34 -5.15
C LEU A 343 6.74 -8.47 -5.51
N LEU A 344 7.07 -7.36 -6.17
CA LEU A 344 6.15 -6.38 -6.73
C LEU A 344 5.00 -7.04 -7.50
N PRO A 345 3.82 -6.39 -7.60
CA PRO A 345 2.57 -7.04 -7.97
C PRO A 345 2.66 -7.77 -9.32
N GLU A 346 2.57 -9.10 -9.24
CA GLU A 346 2.25 -10.15 -10.23
C GLU A 346 2.79 -11.48 -9.68
N ARG A 347 1.95 -12.33 -9.06
CA ARG A 347 2.42 -13.59 -8.46
C ARG A 347 1.43 -14.73 -8.54
N HIS A 348 1.35 -15.34 -9.70
CA HIS A 348 0.63 -16.59 -9.89
C HIS A 348 1.58 -17.69 -10.38
N LEU A 349 1.54 -18.82 -9.68
CA LEU A 349 2.08 -20.08 -10.15
C LEU A 349 0.95 -20.81 -10.86
N ARG A 350 1.06 -20.94 -12.18
CA ARG A 350 0.17 -21.80 -12.97
C ARG A 350 0.31 -23.22 -12.43
N SER A 351 -0.80 -23.79 -11.93
CA SER A 351 -0.96 -25.16 -11.41
C SER A 351 0.31 -26.01 -11.52
N LEU A 352 1.09 -26.03 -10.45
CA LEU A 352 2.43 -26.63 -10.41
C LEU A 352 2.44 -28.15 -10.59
N ARG A 353 1.29 -28.83 -10.76
CA ARG A 353 1.27 -30.23 -11.23
C ARG A 353 1.94 -30.36 -12.61
N GLU A 354 1.79 -29.37 -13.49
CA GLU A 354 2.40 -29.41 -14.83
C GLU A 354 3.84 -28.89 -14.87
N SER A 355 4.17 -27.92 -14.01
CA SER A 355 5.49 -27.27 -13.96
C SER A 355 6.49 -28.03 -13.08
N ALA A 356 6.06 -28.65 -11.96
CA ALA A 356 6.92 -29.48 -11.13
C ALA A 356 7.35 -30.75 -11.87
N ALA A 357 6.51 -31.31 -12.74
CA ALA A 357 6.89 -32.40 -13.63
C ALA A 357 8.01 -32.01 -14.61
N ARG A 358 8.01 -30.76 -15.12
CA ARG A 358 9.06 -30.26 -16.03
C ARG A 358 10.35 -29.89 -15.30
N VAL A 359 10.26 -29.29 -14.11
CA VAL A 359 11.45 -28.93 -13.31
C VAL A 359 12.10 -30.16 -12.68
N ALA A 360 11.31 -31.15 -12.21
CA ALA A 360 11.82 -32.44 -11.76
C ALA A 360 12.55 -33.17 -12.91
N SER A 361 12.01 -33.15 -14.13
CA SER A 361 12.70 -33.73 -15.31
C SER A 361 13.95 -32.98 -15.77
N ARG A 362 14.21 -31.77 -15.26
CA ARG A 362 15.40 -30.96 -15.57
C ARG A 362 16.44 -30.97 -14.45
N LEU A 363 16.07 -31.45 -13.26
CA LEU A 363 16.91 -31.57 -12.08
C LEU A 363 17.31 -33.03 -11.80
N ASP A 364 17.28 -33.91 -12.81
CA ASP A 364 17.91 -35.23 -12.78
C ASP A 364 19.43 -35.07 -12.62
N TYR A 365 19.85 -34.75 -11.40
CA TYR A 365 21.14 -35.17 -10.87
C TYR A 365 20.96 -36.64 -10.51
N GLU A 366 21.41 -37.51 -11.41
CA GLU A 366 21.57 -38.94 -11.17
C GLU A 366 22.56 -39.14 -10.01
N ASP A 367 22.06 -39.22 -8.78
CA ASP A 367 22.76 -39.91 -7.69
C ASP A 367 21.78 -40.87 -6.99
N PRO A 368 21.77 -42.16 -7.40
CA PRO A 368 20.87 -43.18 -6.87
C PRO A 368 21.15 -43.55 -5.41
N ASP A 369 22.19 -43.00 -4.77
CA ASP A 369 22.49 -43.20 -3.34
C ASP A 369 22.07 -42.03 -2.44
N SER A 370 21.41 -40.99 -2.99
CA SER A 370 20.91 -39.87 -2.19
C SER A 370 19.67 -40.28 -1.37
N LYS A 371 19.88 -40.50 -0.05
CA LYS A 371 18.78 -40.68 0.91
C LYS A 371 17.79 -39.51 0.81
N PRO A 372 16.47 -39.75 0.94
CA PRO A 372 15.49 -38.66 1.02
C PRO A 372 15.90 -37.69 2.12
N PRO A 373 15.80 -36.35 1.90
CA PRO A 373 16.13 -35.39 2.92
C PRO A 373 15.31 -35.69 4.18
N ALA A 374 16.00 -35.80 5.32
CA ALA A 374 15.36 -36.04 6.60
C ALA A 374 14.23 -35.02 6.84
N PRO A 375 13.12 -35.41 7.50
CA PRO A 375 12.08 -34.46 7.88
C PRO A 375 12.74 -33.28 8.60
N ALA A 376 12.35 -32.07 8.21
CA ALA A 376 12.94 -30.82 8.67
C ALA A 376 13.09 -30.87 10.20
N ARG A 377 14.34 -30.83 10.68
CA ARG A 377 14.62 -30.58 12.09
C ARG A 377 13.90 -29.29 12.50
N PRO A 378 13.43 -29.17 13.76
CA PRO A 378 12.94 -27.90 14.27
C PRO A 378 14.02 -26.86 14.01
N LEU A 379 13.67 -25.85 13.21
CA LEU A 379 14.58 -24.83 12.73
C LEU A 379 15.17 -24.07 13.92
N PRO A 380 16.49 -23.78 13.93
CA PRO A 380 17.09 -22.89 14.94
C PRO A 380 16.42 -21.52 14.87
N ASP A 381 16.45 -20.78 15.98
CA ASP A 381 15.79 -19.49 16.23
C ASP A 381 15.76 -18.55 15.00
N ILE A 382 14.74 -18.73 14.15
CA ILE A 382 14.66 -18.17 12.78
C ILE A 382 14.54 -16.64 12.81
N ALA A 383 14.05 -16.11 13.94
CA ALA A 383 13.87 -14.68 14.15
C ALA A 383 15.19 -13.89 14.01
N ALA A 384 16.34 -14.52 14.23
CA ALA A 384 17.63 -13.82 14.33
C ALA A 384 18.36 -13.58 12.99
N SER A 385 18.09 -14.32 11.92
CA SER A 385 18.89 -14.23 10.68
C SER A 385 18.17 -13.45 9.57
N PRO A 386 18.67 -12.26 9.18
CA PRO A 386 18.06 -11.43 8.13
C PRO A 386 18.30 -11.96 6.71
N VAL A 387 19.09 -13.03 6.54
CA VAL A 387 19.47 -13.59 5.23
C VAL A 387 18.63 -14.83 4.88
N ILE A 388 17.90 -15.40 5.84
CA ILE A 388 17.11 -16.61 5.60
C ILE A 388 15.74 -16.19 5.04
N CYS A 389 15.49 -16.57 3.78
CA CYS A 389 14.17 -16.55 3.16
C CYS A 389 13.58 -17.97 3.20
N TRP A 390 12.32 -18.09 3.58
CA TRP A 390 11.60 -19.36 3.50
C TRP A 390 10.21 -19.15 2.90
N VAL A 391 9.67 -20.23 2.36
CA VAL A 391 8.33 -20.26 1.78
C VAL A 391 7.50 -21.23 2.59
N GLU A 392 6.44 -20.73 3.21
CA GLU A 392 5.49 -21.50 3.99
C GLU A 392 4.29 -21.87 3.11
N GLY A 393 3.97 -23.16 3.02
CA GLY A 393 2.92 -23.70 2.18
C GLY A 393 2.43 -25.06 2.69
N PRO A 394 1.52 -25.74 1.96
CA PRO A 394 1.07 -27.09 2.30
C PRO A 394 2.27 -28.06 2.49
N PRO A 395 2.18 -29.05 3.39
CA PRO A 395 3.32 -29.88 3.82
C PRO A 395 4.08 -30.67 2.73
N ASP A 396 3.58 -30.68 1.48
CA ASP A 396 4.19 -31.40 0.34
C ASP A 396 4.63 -30.46 -0.81
N PHE A 397 4.75 -29.15 -0.56
CA PHE A 397 5.02 -28.16 -1.60
C PHE A 397 6.49 -27.70 -1.65
N PRO A 398 7.19 -27.79 -2.81
CA PRO A 398 8.58 -27.36 -2.93
C PRO A 398 8.70 -25.82 -3.04
N GLY A 399 8.56 -25.14 -1.90
CA GLY A 399 8.49 -23.68 -1.83
C GLY A 399 9.71 -22.94 -2.40
N SER A 400 10.93 -23.49 -2.26
CA SER A 400 12.15 -22.91 -2.84
C SER A 400 12.18 -22.97 -4.37
N ALA A 401 11.70 -24.07 -4.96
CA ALA A 401 11.60 -24.23 -6.42
C ALA A 401 10.54 -23.30 -7.01
N ALA A 402 9.43 -23.09 -6.28
CA ALA A 402 8.41 -22.13 -6.67
C ALA A 402 8.93 -20.68 -6.68
N LEU A 403 9.66 -20.27 -5.63
CA LEU A 403 10.30 -18.95 -5.60
C LEU A 403 11.28 -18.77 -6.76
N ALA A 404 12.14 -19.76 -7.02
CA ALA A 404 13.09 -19.73 -8.13
C ALA A 404 12.38 -19.65 -9.50
N GLY A 405 11.28 -20.40 -9.68
CA GLY A 405 10.48 -20.38 -10.89
C GLY A 405 9.81 -19.02 -11.16
N ILE A 406 9.31 -18.35 -10.12
CA ILE A 406 8.78 -16.98 -10.25
C ILE A 406 9.90 -16.02 -10.63
N THR A 407 11.03 -16.05 -9.91
CA THR A 407 12.16 -15.16 -10.21
C THR A 407 12.65 -15.37 -11.65
N ALA A 408 12.78 -16.62 -12.10
CA ALA A 408 13.18 -16.92 -13.48
C ALA A 408 12.18 -16.38 -14.51
N ARG A 409 10.88 -16.62 -14.32
CA ARG A 409 9.84 -16.09 -15.21
C ARG A 409 9.87 -14.55 -15.27
N ARG A 410 10.02 -13.88 -14.13
CA ARG A 410 10.10 -12.41 -14.09
C ARG A 410 11.36 -11.89 -14.76
N ILE A 411 12.49 -12.60 -14.63
CA ILE A 411 13.71 -12.28 -15.39
C ILE A 411 13.43 -12.35 -16.90
N ASP A 412 12.76 -13.40 -17.36
CA ASP A 412 12.40 -13.56 -18.78
C ASP A 412 11.49 -12.41 -19.26
N GLU A 413 10.40 -12.13 -18.54
CA GLU A 413 9.45 -11.04 -18.85
C GLU A 413 10.14 -9.65 -18.81
N LEU A 414 11.04 -9.44 -17.85
CA LEU A 414 11.83 -8.22 -17.74
C LEU A 414 12.80 -8.06 -18.93
N ASN A 415 13.46 -9.14 -19.33
CA ASN A 415 14.35 -9.12 -20.48
C ASN A 415 13.60 -8.82 -21.78
N GLU A 416 12.40 -9.40 -21.95
CA GLU A 416 11.51 -9.08 -23.08
C GLU A 416 11.13 -7.60 -23.11
N ARG A 417 10.74 -7.02 -21.95
CA ARG A 417 10.42 -5.58 -21.83
C ARG A 417 11.62 -4.68 -22.14
N ILE A 418 12.81 -5.04 -21.64
CA ILE A 418 14.07 -4.32 -21.96
C ILE A 418 14.35 -4.37 -23.46
N GLU A 419 14.17 -5.52 -24.10
CA GLU A 419 14.39 -5.67 -25.53
C GLU A 419 13.37 -4.87 -26.35
N GLN A 420 12.11 -4.86 -25.95
CA GLN A 420 11.07 -4.03 -26.57
C GLN A 420 11.38 -2.53 -26.44
N ALA A 421 11.78 -2.07 -25.25
CA ALA A 421 12.15 -0.68 -25.03
C ALA A 421 13.34 -0.25 -25.91
N ARG A 422 14.35 -1.11 -26.04
CA ARG A 422 15.51 -0.86 -26.92
C ARG A 422 15.16 -0.79 -28.41
N LYS A 423 14.07 -1.47 -28.84
CA LYS A 423 13.60 -1.42 -30.23
C LYS A 423 12.73 -0.19 -30.53
N ALA A 424 12.21 0.48 -29.51
CA ALA A 424 11.35 1.65 -29.65
C ALA A 424 12.13 2.99 -29.69
N THR A 425 13.40 2.97 -29.27
CA THR A 425 14.40 4.04 -29.40
C THR A 425 15.27 3.84 -30.63
#